data_AF-A0A0S8DJE6-F1
#
_entry.id   AF-A0A0S8DJE6-F1
#
_cell.length_a   1.000
_cell.length_b   1.000
_cell.length_c   1.000
_cell.angle_alpha   90.00
_cell.angle_beta   90.00
_cell.angle_gamma   90.00
#
_symmetry.space_group_name_H-M   'P 1'
#
loop_
_entity.id
_entity.type
_entity.pdbx_description
1 polymer ?
#
loop_
_entity_poly.entity_id
_entity_poly.type
_entity_poly.pdbx_seq_one_letter_code
_entity_poly.pdbx_strand_id
1 'polypeptide(L)'
;MQLIALSMQDYPENYLDERELREGRKFEIADNIEELKKQIEMIDALLKGAAMPESMTDADFLTAEEKIKILKEWEGFVQSGFLLERFTRNIYEHLHLHCGYIAHYDKGGYYYTYWNDEILRSAAKNGCALSPVPGVFYEWKSFLKQFTVRGEYRDINTAMMCILRAELVRVTDKLHHEIKTMYTYETRKAHVSLLKELDIMQSNVQSLEEEITDLRSNLLNLTPEKYLNVMHSDYSDLFGDEFIEQAVHESTVR
;
A
#
# COMPACT_ATOMS: atom_id res chain seq x y z
N MET A 1 15.72 -3.36 8.34
CA MET A 1 14.75 -3.75 9.39
C MET A 1 13.36 -3.44 8.85
N GLN A 2 12.74 -4.40 8.14
CA GLN A 2 11.36 -4.29 7.67
C GLN A 2 10.45 -4.59 8.85
N LEU A 3 9.70 -3.60 9.31
CA LEU A 3 8.82 -3.69 10.46
C LEU A 3 7.36 -3.87 10.05
N ILE A 4 6.66 -4.60 10.90
CA ILE A 4 5.38 -5.28 10.73
C ILE A 4 4.20 -4.32 10.91
N ALA A 5 3.24 -4.45 10.00
CA ALA A 5 1.80 -4.26 10.11
C ALA A 5 1.25 -3.30 11.16
N LEU A 6 1.06 -2.07 10.67
CA LEU A 6 0.22 -1.06 11.30
C LEU A 6 -1.24 -1.22 10.83
N SER A 7 -2.16 -1.22 11.78
CA SER A 7 -3.60 -1.04 11.55
C SER A 7 -3.84 0.40 11.10
N MET A 8 -4.59 0.57 10.01
CA MET A 8 -4.90 1.83 9.33
C MET A 8 -5.91 2.77 10.02
N GLN A 9 -6.07 2.76 11.34
CA GLN A 9 -7.02 3.73 11.93
C GLN A 9 -6.43 5.14 12.05
N ASP A 10 -5.10 5.28 12.12
CA ASP A 10 -4.45 6.56 12.42
C ASP A 10 -3.24 6.82 11.52
N TYR A 11 -3.45 7.41 10.34
CA TYR A 11 -2.35 7.97 9.55
C TYR A 11 -2.13 9.45 9.85
N PRO A 12 -0.89 9.95 9.75
CA PRO A 12 -0.67 11.39 9.67
C PRO A 12 -1.42 11.96 8.45
N GLU A 13 -1.93 13.19 8.57
CA GLU A 13 -2.84 13.81 7.59
C GLU A 13 -2.29 13.83 6.14
N ASN A 14 -0.97 13.74 5.98
CA ASN A 14 -0.26 13.79 4.70
C ASN A 14 0.21 12.43 4.17
N TYR A 15 -0.18 11.32 4.80
CA TYR A 15 0.28 9.97 4.43
C TYR A 15 0.07 9.63 2.95
N LEU A 16 -1.13 9.93 2.43
CA LEU A 16 -1.43 9.67 1.02
C LEU A 16 -0.67 10.60 0.07
N ASP A 17 -0.12 11.71 0.54
CA ASP A 17 0.67 12.62 -0.30
C ASP A 17 2.16 12.24 -0.34
N GLU A 18 2.69 11.65 0.73
CA GLU A 18 4.08 11.21 0.82
C GLU A 18 4.35 9.91 0.04
N ARG A 19 5.12 10.01 -1.05
CA ARG A 19 5.40 8.87 -1.94
C ARG A 19 6.14 7.74 -1.25
N GLU A 20 7.15 8.05 -0.44
CA GLU A 20 7.97 7.04 0.24
C GLU A 20 7.14 6.18 1.20
N LEU A 21 6.24 6.81 1.96
CA LEU A 21 5.32 6.12 2.87
C LEU A 21 4.36 5.19 2.12
N ARG A 22 3.81 5.65 0.99
CA ARG A 22 2.92 4.81 0.16
C ARG A 22 3.66 3.63 -0.44
N GLU A 23 4.83 3.84 -1.04
CA GLU A 23 5.61 2.74 -1.65
C GLU A 23 6.03 1.71 -0.61
N GLY A 24 6.54 2.15 0.55
CA GLY A 24 6.89 1.25 1.65
C GLY A 24 5.71 0.36 2.07
N ARG A 25 4.52 0.96 2.22
CA ARG A 25 3.31 0.22 2.58
C ARG A 25 2.85 -0.76 1.51
N LYS A 26 3.01 -0.46 0.21
CA LYS A 26 2.65 -1.40 -0.88
C LYS A 26 3.45 -2.69 -0.76
N PHE A 27 4.77 -2.59 -0.55
CA PHE A 27 5.63 -3.76 -0.36
C PHE A 27 5.21 -4.54 0.89
N GLU A 28 4.98 -3.83 1.99
CA GLU A 28 4.55 -4.46 3.24
C GLU A 28 3.21 -5.21 3.10
N ILE A 29 2.21 -4.60 2.46
CA ILE A 29 0.91 -5.25 2.16
C ILE A 29 1.12 -6.48 1.27
N ALA A 30 1.97 -6.38 0.24
CA ALA A 30 2.22 -7.49 -0.68
C ALA A 30 2.84 -8.70 0.05
N ASP A 31 3.89 -8.46 0.84
CA ASP A 31 4.57 -9.49 1.64
C ASP A 31 3.59 -10.15 2.62
N ASN A 32 2.79 -9.34 3.30
CA ASN A 32 1.78 -9.78 4.25
C ASN A 32 0.68 -10.63 3.61
N ILE A 33 0.16 -10.22 2.45
CA ILE A 33 -0.86 -10.98 1.70
C ILE A 33 -0.27 -12.33 1.24
N GLU A 34 0.99 -12.35 0.81
CA GLU A 34 1.65 -13.60 0.43
C GLU A 34 1.75 -14.57 1.62
N GLU A 35 2.13 -14.07 2.79
CA GLU A 35 2.24 -14.90 3.98
C GLU A 35 0.88 -15.38 4.50
N LEU A 36 -0.13 -14.51 4.48
CA LEU A 36 -1.53 -14.87 4.77
C LEU A 36 -2.03 -16.00 3.87
N LYS A 37 -1.75 -15.94 2.57
CA LYS A 37 -2.13 -16.98 1.61
C LYS A 37 -1.52 -18.33 1.98
N LYS A 38 -0.21 -18.35 2.28
CA LYS A 38 0.49 -19.59 2.71
C LYS A 38 -0.13 -20.18 3.97
N GLN A 39 -0.51 -19.34 4.93
CA GLN A 39 -1.18 -19.77 6.16
C GLN A 39 -2.57 -20.36 5.88
N ILE A 40 -3.38 -19.67 5.09
CA ILE A 40 -4.72 -20.12 4.69
C ILE A 40 -4.64 -21.46 3.96
N GLU A 41 -3.74 -21.60 2.98
CA GLU A 41 -3.53 -22.84 2.22
C GLU A 41 -3.14 -24.01 3.14
N MET A 42 -2.28 -23.76 4.13
CA MET A 42 -1.89 -24.79 5.09
C MET A 42 -3.05 -25.19 6.00
N ILE A 43 -3.84 -24.23 6.48
CA ILE A 43 -5.06 -24.52 7.26
C ILE A 43 -6.05 -25.32 6.42
N ASP A 44 -6.26 -24.96 5.16
CA ASP A 44 -7.13 -25.68 4.23
C ASP A 44 -6.67 -27.13 4.01
N ALA A 45 -5.36 -27.33 3.85
CA ALA A 45 -4.76 -28.66 3.74
C ALA A 45 -4.93 -29.51 5.02
N LEU A 46 -4.87 -28.88 6.19
CA LEU A 46 -5.07 -29.54 7.49
C LEU A 46 -6.53 -29.88 7.74
N LEU A 47 -7.46 -28.98 7.40
CA LEU A 47 -8.90 -29.18 7.53
C LEU A 47 -9.43 -30.23 6.54
N LYS A 48 -8.81 -30.38 5.36
CA LYS A 48 -9.26 -31.30 4.30
C LYS A 48 -10.74 -31.14 3.96
N GLY A 49 -11.23 -29.90 3.95
CA GLY A 49 -12.64 -29.58 3.71
C GLY A 49 -13.57 -29.78 4.91
N ALA A 50 -13.04 -30.07 6.10
CA ALA A 50 -13.84 -30.06 7.33
C ALA A 50 -14.43 -28.67 7.58
N ALA A 51 -15.74 -28.64 7.85
CA ALA A 51 -16.45 -27.42 8.20
C ALA A 51 -16.42 -27.19 9.73
N MET A 52 -16.91 -26.02 10.14
CA MET A 52 -17.19 -25.72 11.54
C MET A 52 -18.11 -26.81 12.13
N PRO A 53 -17.72 -27.45 13.26
CA PRO A 53 -18.58 -28.43 13.92
C PRO A 53 -19.90 -27.79 14.39
N GLU A 54 -21.00 -28.53 14.30
CA GLU A 54 -22.33 -28.08 14.77
C GLU A 54 -22.45 -28.08 16.29
N SER A 55 -21.70 -28.96 16.97
CA SER A 55 -21.69 -29.11 18.42
C SER A 55 -20.32 -29.58 18.92
N MET A 56 -20.08 -29.37 20.22
CA MET A 56 -18.93 -29.93 20.94
C MET A 56 -19.37 -31.18 21.69
N THR A 57 -18.48 -32.17 21.81
CA THR A 57 -18.69 -33.38 22.60
C THR A 57 -17.76 -33.38 23.80
N ASP A 58 -18.18 -34.00 24.89
CA ASP A 58 -17.32 -34.23 26.04
C ASP A 58 -16.09 -35.09 25.67
N ALA A 59 -14.98 -34.83 26.34
CA ALA A 59 -13.76 -35.62 26.31
C ALA A 59 -13.28 -35.84 27.76
N ASP A 60 -12.39 -36.80 27.97
CA ASP A 60 -11.95 -37.25 29.31
C ASP A 60 -11.45 -36.12 30.24
N PHE A 61 -10.93 -35.03 29.66
CA PHE A 61 -10.37 -33.90 30.42
C PHE A 61 -10.97 -32.54 30.03
N LEU A 62 -12.02 -32.53 29.19
CA LEU A 62 -12.60 -31.28 28.73
C LEU A 62 -14.07 -31.48 28.32
N THR A 63 -15.00 -30.86 29.05
CA THR A 63 -16.43 -30.94 28.70
C THR A 63 -16.77 -30.10 27.47
N ALA A 64 -17.92 -30.38 26.85
CA ALA A 64 -18.45 -29.59 25.75
C ALA A 64 -18.60 -28.10 26.12
N GLU A 65 -19.05 -27.77 27.34
CA GLU A 65 -19.15 -26.39 27.81
C GLU A 65 -17.78 -25.70 27.94
N GLU A 66 -16.78 -26.42 28.45
CA GLU A 66 -15.42 -25.91 28.56
C GLU A 66 -14.81 -25.66 27.18
N LYS A 67 -15.04 -26.58 26.22
CA LYS A 67 -14.65 -26.39 24.82
C LYS A 67 -15.26 -25.14 24.22
N ILE A 68 -16.56 -24.90 24.42
CA ILE A 68 -17.25 -23.70 23.94
C ILE A 68 -16.65 -22.43 24.54
N LYS A 69 -16.30 -22.47 25.84
CA LYS A 69 -15.66 -21.34 26.52
C LYS A 69 -14.29 -21.04 25.93
N ILE A 70 -13.43 -22.04 25.78
CA ILE A 70 -12.11 -21.91 25.16
C ILE A 70 -12.24 -21.34 23.75
N LEU A 71 -13.20 -21.84 22.96
CA LEU A 71 -13.41 -21.39 21.60
C LEU A 71 -13.76 -19.89 21.50
N LYS A 72 -14.61 -19.39 22.42
CA LYS A 72 -14.94 -17.95 22.49
C LYS A 72 -13.72 -17.10 22.88
N GLU A 73 -12.92 -17.57 23.82
CA GLU A 73 -11.68 -16.90 24.20
C GLU A 73 -10.68 -16.88 23.02
N TRP A 74 -10.56 -18.00 22.30
CA TRP A 74 -9.76 -18.14 21.09
C TRP A 74 -10.21 -17.17 19.99
N GLU A 75 -11.51 -17.09 19.72
CA GLU A 75 -12.07 -16.13 18.76
C GLU A 75 -11.68 -14.70 19.12
N GLY A 76 -11.86 -14.30 20.38
CA GLY A 76 -11.46 -12.97 20.85
C GLY A 76 -9.97 -12.72 20.74
N PHE A 77 -9.13 -13.73 21.02
CA PHE A 77 -7.68 -13.65 20.86
C PHE A 77 -7.28 -13.43 19.39
N VAL A 78 -7.82 -14.25 18.48
CA VAL A 78 -7.55 -14.18 17.04
C VAL A 78 -8.02 -12.85 16.45
N GLN A 79 -9.26 -12.44 16.72
CA GLN A 79 -9.83 -11.18 16.21
C GLN A 79 -9.11 -9.93 16.75
N SER A 80 -8.48 -10.03 17.92
CA SER A 80 -7.85 -8.89 18.58
C SER A 80 -6.52 -8.47 18.00
N GLY A 81 -5.81 -9.33 17.27
CA GLY A 81 -4.38 -9.08 17.09
C GLY A 81 -3.45 -10.23 17.45
N PHE A 82 -3.99 -11.30 18.03
CA PHE A 82 -3.22 -12.13 18.95
C PHE A 82 -2.67 -11.31 20.13
N LEU A 83 -3.45 -10.37 20.69
CA LEU A 83 -3.01 -9.57 21.84
C LEU A 83 -2.76 -10.45 23.07
N LEU A 84 -1.64 -10.21 23.77
CA LEU A 84 -1.22 -10.99 24.93
C LEU A 84 -2.27 -11.00 26.05
N GLU A 85 -2.96 -9.87 26.26
CA GLU A 85 -4.02 -9.73 27.29
C GLU A 85 -5.24 -10.62 26.98
N ARG A 86 -5.43 -10.97 25.71
CA ARG A 86 -6.49 -11.86 25.24
C ARG A 86 -6.05 -13.32 25.17
N PHE A 87 -4.74 -13.61 25.26
CA PHE A 87 -4.24 -14.97 25.42
C PHE A 87 -4.57 -15.45 26.83
N THR A 88 -5.66 -16.20 27.02
CA THR A 88 -6.12 -16.64 28.35
C THR A 88 -5.36 -17.88 28.84
N ARG A 89 -5.55 -18.25 30.11
CA ARG A 89 -5.02 -19.51 30.63
C ARG A 89 -5.67 -20.73 29.96
N ASN A 90 -6.98 -20.69 29.68
CA ASN A 90 -7.67 -21.84 29.08
C ASN A 90 -7.19 -22.09 27.63
N ILE A 91 -6.94 -21.03 26.86
CA ILE A 91 -6.31 -21.16 25.53
C ILE A 91 -4.95 -21.84 25.66
N TYR A 92 -4.11 -21.35 26.58
CA TYR A 92 -2.79 -21.92 26.80
C TYR A 92 -2.84 -23.39 27.20
N GLU A 93 -3.65 -23.74 28.20
CA GLU A 93 -3.82 -25.12 28.68
C GLU A 93 -4.29 -26.04 27.55
N HIS A 94 -5.25 -25.60 26.73
CA HIS A 94 -5.72 -26.37 25.57
C HIS A 94 -4.62 -26.59 24.52
N LEU A 95 -3.92 -25.52 24.13
CA LEU A 95 -2.86 -25.61 23.12
C LEU A 95 -1.69 -26.49 23.58
N HIS A 96 -1.30 -26.36 24.85
CA HIS A 96 -0.20 -27.12 25.43
C HIS A 96 -0.55 -28.59 25.67
N LEU A 97 -1.74 -28.89 26.20
CA LEU A 97 -2.14 -30.26 26.57
C LEU A 97 -2.76 -31.04 25.41
N HIS A 98 -3.48 -30.38 24.51
CA HIS A 98 -4.37 -31.04 23.54
C HIS A 98 -4.03 -30.74 22.07
N CYS A 99 -3.03 -29.88 21.80
CA CYS A 99 -2.49 -29.64 20.46
C CYS A 99 -1.03 -30.10 20.32
N GLY A 100 -0.66 -31.23 20.93
CA GLY A 100 0.54 -31.98 20.51
C GLY A 100 1.91 -31.42 20.90
N TYR A 101 2.00 -30.42 21.80
CA TYR A 101 3.29 -29.94 22.30
C TYR A 101 3.32 -29.74 23.83
N ILE A 102 3.90 -30.71 24.53
CA ILE A 102 4.24 -30.58 25.96
C ILE A 102 5.48 -29.68 26.10
N ALA A 103 5.27 -28.37 25.95
CA ALA A 103 6.25 -27.33 26.23
C ALA A 103 6.63 -27.28 27.72
N HIS A 104 7.92 -27.27 28.05
CA HIS A 104 8.41 -26.96 29.40
C HIS A 104 8.33 -25.45 29.76
N TYR A 105 7.45 -24.69 29.10
CA TYR A 105 7.35 -23.23 29.27
C TYR A 105 6.11 -22.87 30.08
N ASP A 106 6.15 -21.75 30.78
CA ASP A 106 4.93 -21.13 31.28
C ASP A 106 4.12 -20.51 30.13
N LYS A 107 2.91 -20.03 30.43
CA LYS A 107 2.02 -19.36 29.47
C LYS A 107 2.72 -18.25 28.68
N GLY A 108 3.59 -17.47 29.33
CA GLY A 108 4.32 -16.37 28.70
C GLY A 108 5.35 -16.89 27.70
N GLY A 109 6.19 -17.85 28.13
CA GLY A 109 7.16 -18.49 27.25
C GLY A 109 6.53 -19.17 26.04
N TYR A 110 5.38 -19.83 26.22
CA TYR A 110 4.62 -20.40 25.10
C TYR A 110 4.16 -19.31 24.13
N TYR A 111 3.56 -18.23 24.64
CA TYR A 111 3.13 -17.11 23.80
C TYR A 111 4.30 -16.52 23.01
N TYR A 112 5.42 -16.21 23.66
CA TYR A 112 6.58 -15.58 23.02
C TYR A 112 7.31 -16.47 22.01
N THR A 113 7.10 -17.78 22.06
CA THR A 113 7.64 -18.71 21.05
C THR A 113 6.96 -18.53 19.69
N TYR A 114 5.66 -18.24 19.69
CA TYR A 114 4.87 -18.16 18.45
C TYR A 114 4.49 -16.73 18.06
N TRP A 115 4.41 -15.81 19.04
CA TRP A 115 4.02 -14.41 18.84
C TRP A 115 5.10 -13.46 19.36
N ASN A 116 5.84 -12.80 18.45
CA ASN A 116 7.05 -12.02 18.76
C ASN A 116 6.74 -10.68 19.46
N ASP A 117 7.33 -10.50 20.63
CA ASP A 117 7.13 -9.42 21.60
C ASP A 117 8.00 -8.16 21.35
N GLU A 118 9.12 -8.26 20.64
CA GLU A 118 9.93 -7.07 20.32
C GLU A 118 9.17 -6.11 19.40
N ILE A 119 8.43 -6.66 18.46
CA ILE A 119 7.67 -5.90 17.48
C ILE A 119 6.37 -5.37 18.09
N LEU A 120 5.67 -6.19 18.88
CA LEU A 120 4.47 -5.77 19.62
C LEU A 120 4.79 -4.63 20.58
N ARG A 121 5.92 -4.71 21.31
CA ARG A 121 6.38 -3.62 22.20
C ARG A 121 6.80 -2.36 21.46
N SER A 122 7.47 -2.50 20.32
CA SER A 122 7.87 -1.37 19.48
C SER A 122 6.64 -0.62 18.94
N ALA A 123 5.65 -1.34 18.41
CA ALA A 123 4.40 -0.75 17.94
C ALA A 123 3.61 -0.05 19.06
N ALA A 124 3.44 -0.72 20.21
CA ALA A 124 2.77 -0.14 21.38
C ALA A 124 3.47 1.14 21.88
N LYS A 125 4.81 1.17 21.88
CA LYS A 125 5.60 2.35 22.28
C LYS A 125 5.45 3.54 21.32
N ASN A 126 5.17 3.28 20.04
CA ASN A 126 5.03 4.31 19.01
C ASN A 126 3.58 4.76 18.79
N GLY A 127 2.64 4.35 19.65
CA GLY A 127 1.22 4.72 19.52
C GLY A 127 0.53 4.08 18.31
N CYS A 128 1.14 3.03 17.76
CA CYS A 128 0.62 2.33 16.60
C CYS A 128 -0.48 1.37 17.02
N ALA A 129 -1.66 1.48 16.39
CA ALA A 129 -2.67 0.44 16.48
C ALA A 129 -2.14 -0.83 15.81
N LEU A 130 -1.93 -1.89 16.59
CA LEU A 130 -1.58 -3.21 16.08
C LEU A 130 -2.79 -3.78 15.34
N SER A 131 -2.66 -3.98 14.03
CA SER A 131 -3.54 -4.93 13.33
C SER A 131 -2.77 -6.23 13.29
N PRO A 132 -3.38 -7.37 13.65
CA PRO A 132 -2.75 -8.64 13.37
C PRO A 132 -2.59 -8.74 11.86
N VAL A 133 -1.36 -8.64 11.40
CA VAL A 133 -1.00 -9.24 10.13
C VAL A 133 0.08 -10.26 10.45
N PRO A 134 0.10 -11.41 9.78
CA PRO A 134 0.75 -12.60 10.30
C PRO A 134 2.27 -12.59 10.37
N GLY A 135 2.93 -11.46 10.14
CA GLY A 135 4.32 -11.29 10.57
C GLY A 135 4.50 -11.44 12.09
N VAL A 136 3.44 -11.23 12.89
CA VAL A 136 3.47 -11.47 14.35
C VAL A 136 3.54 -12.96 14.68
N PHE A 137 3.14 -13.85 13.75
CA PHE A 137 3.01 -15.28 13.97
C PHE A 137 4.23 -16.03 13.41
N TYR A 138 5.39 -15.89 14.06
CA TYR A 138 6.71 -16.22 13.50
C TYR A 138 6.89 -17.71 13.13
N GLU A 139 6.42 -18.61 14.00
CA GLU A 139 6.56 -20.08 13.82
C GLU A 139 5.23 -20.75 13.43
N TRP A 140 4.39 -20.02 12.67
CA TRP A 140 3.05 -20.46 12.33
C TRP A 140 3.01 -21.86 11.68
N LYS A 141 4.01 -22.22 10.86
CA LYS A 141 4.05 -23.57 10.24
C LYS A 141 4.18 -24.67 11.28
N SER A 142 5.03 -24.47 12.28
CA SER A 142 5.22 -25.42 13.38
C SER A 142 3.97 -25.48 14.26
N PHE A 143 3.40 -24.32 14.57
CA PHE A 143 2.18 -24.19 15.35
C PHE A 143 0.96 -24.82 14.67
N LEU A 144 0.76 -24.64 13.36
CA LEU A 144 -0.42 -25.22 12.70
C LEU A 144 -0.34 -26.75 12.62
N LYS A 145 0.87 -27.33 12.51
CA LYS A 145 1.06 -28.80 12.51
C LYS A 145 0.72 -29.46 13.85
N GLN A 146 0.71 -28.68 14.92
CA GLN A 146 0.37 -29.14 16.27
C GLN A 146 -1.14 -29.45 16.42
N PHE A 147 -2.00 -28.84 15.59
CA PHE A 147 -3.44 -29.12 15.61
C PHE A 147 -3.74 -30.51 15.05
N THR A 148 -4.07 -31.44 15.94
CA THR A 148 -4.64 -32.71 15.54
C THR A 148 -6.14 -32.56 15.31
N VAL A 149 -6.56 -32.63 14.04
CA VAL A 149 -7.98 -32.73 13.62
C VAL A 149 -8.53 -34.16 13.70
N ARG A 150 -7.98 -34.97 14.60
CA ARG A 150 -8.33 -36.37 14.85
C ARG A 150 -8.38 -36.60 16.35
N GLY A 151 -9.14 -37.61 16.79
CA GLY A 151 -9.30 -37.94 18.21
C GLY A 151 -10.40 -37.13 18.90
N GLU A 152 -10.42 -37.19 20.23
CA GLU A 152 -11.50 -36.68 21.10
C GLU A 152 -11.60 -35.15 21.16
N TYR A 153 -10.54 -34.46 20.73
CA TYR A 153 -10.48 -32.99 20.65
C TYR A 153 -10.64 -32.48 19.22
N ARG A 154 -11.04 -33.35 18.28
CA ARG A 154 -11.18 -33.00 16.86
C ARG A 154 -12.15 -31.84 16.66
N ASP A 155 -13.26 -31.82 17.36
CA ASP A 155 -14.29 -30.78 17.27
C ASP A 155 -13.71 -29.38 17.57
N ILE A 156 -13.17 -29.17 18.77
CA ILE A 156 -12.60 -27.88 19.17
C ILE A 156 -11.39 -27.51 18.30
N ASN A 157 -10.51 -28.45 17.97
CA ASN A 157 -9.33 -28.16 17.14
C ASN A 157 -9.74 -27.76 15.71
N THR A 158 -10.76 -28.41 15.14
CA THR A 158 -11.34 -28.03 13.84
C THR A 158 -11.97 -26.63 13.93
N ALA A 159 -12.74 -26.36 14.99
CA ALA A 159 -13.38 -25.07 15.18
C ALA A 159 -12.37 -23.92 15.33
N MET A 160 -11.30 -24.11 16.12
CA MET A 160 -10.23 -23.13 16.28
C MET A 160 -9.53 -22.82 14.95
N MET A 161 -9.29 -23.84 14.13
CA MET A 161 -8.68 -23.69 12.80
C MET A 161 -9.63 -22.99 11.82
N CYS A 162 -10.94 -23.29 11.87
CA CYS A 162 -11.95 -22.57 11.07
C CYS A 162 -12.02 -21.09 11.43
N ILE A 163 -12.00 -20.75 12.73
CA ILE A 163 -11.99 -19.35 13.21
C ILE A 163 -10.71 -18.63 12.75
N LEU A 164 -9.56 -19.27 12.94
CA LEU A 164 -8.29 -18.71 12.49
C LEU A 164 -8.32 -18.42 10.98
N ARG A 165 -8.73 -19.40 10.17
CA ARG A 165 -8.87 -19.25 8.73
C ARG A 165 -9.78 -18.08 8.35
N ALA A 166 -10.95 -18.00 8.95
CA ALA A 166 -11.93 -16.95 8.66
C ALA A 166 -11.35 -15.56 8.96
N GLU A 167 -10.62 -15.42 10.07
CA GLU A 167 -9.95 -14.16 10.40
C GLU A 167 -8.82 -13.82 9.42
N LEU A 168 -7.98 -14.79 9.04
CA LEU A 168 -6.91 -14.55 8.05
C LEU A 168 -7.48 -14.11 6.69
N VAL A 169 -8.59 -14.71 6.25
CA VAL A 169 -9.31 -14.26 5.03
C VAL A 169 -9.81 -12.83 5.21
N ARG A 170 -10.46 -12.53 6.34
CA ARG A 170 -10.95 -11.18 6.65
C ARG A 170 -9.85 -10.12 6.64
N VAL A 171 -8.68 -10.43 7.21
CA VAL A 171 -7.50 -9.55 7.18
C VAL A 171 -6.99 -9.37 5.75
N THR A 172 -6.91 -10.46 4.97
CA THR A 172 -6.53 -10.41 3.55
C THR A 172 -7.44 -9.47 2.75
N ASP A 173 -8.75 -9.55 2.95
CA ASP A 173 -9.73 -8.69 2.27
C ASP A 173 -9.58 -7.22 2.66
N LYS A 174 -9.28 -6.93 3.94
CA LYS A 174 -8.99 -5.56 4.38
C LYS A 174 -7.74 -5.00 3.69
N LEU A 175 -6.67 -5.78 3.61
CA LEU A 175 -5.43 -5.37 2.92
C LEU A 175 -5.66 -5.17 1.41
N HIS A 176 -6.47 -6.02 0.76
CA HIS A 176 -6.87 -5.81 -0.63
C HIS A 176 -7.70 -4.53 -0.81
N HIS A 177 -8.59 -4.20 0.13
CA HIS A 177 -9.36 -2.97 0.08
C HIS A 177 -8.47 -1.73 0.23
N GLU A 178 -7.49 -1.80 1.13
CA GLU A 178 -6.47 -0.76 1.33
C GLU A 178 -5.68 -0.49 0.05
N ILE A 179 -5.07 -1.52 -0.56
CA ILE A 179 -4.27 -1.34 -1.77
C ILE A 179 -5.11 -0.80 -2.94
N LYS A 180 -6.38 -1.21 -3.04
CA LYS A 180 -7.31 -0.68 -4.05
C LYS A 180 -7.59 0.81 -3.84
N THR A 181 -7.70 1.23 -2.58
CA THR A 181 -7.90 2.65 -2.22
C THR A 181 -6.67 3.47 -2.59
N MET A 182 -5.47 3.00 -2.24
CA MET A 182 -4.20 3.64 -2.62
C MET A 182 -4.05 3.74 -4.14
N TYR A 183 -4.31 2.66 -4.87
CA TYR A 183 -4.25 2.64 -6.33
C TYR A 183 -5.20 3.66 -6.97
N THR A 184 -6.44 3.74 -6.46
CA THR A 184 -7.44 4.69 -6.96
C THR A 184 -7.00 6.14 -6.74
N TYR A 185 -6.47 6.43 -5.55
CA TYR A 185 -5.92 7.75 -5.22
C TYR A 185 -4.77 8.14 -6.16
N GLU A 186 -3.79 7.25 -6.35
CA GLU A 186 -2.63 7.51 -7.20
C GLU A 186 -3.01 7.70 -8.66
N THR A 187 -3.92 6.87 -9.17
CA THR A 187 -4.44 6.99 -10.53
C THR A 187 -5.13 8.34 -10.74
N ARG A 188 -5.94 8.77 -9.77
CA ARG A 188 -6.62 10.07 -9.83
C ARG A 188 -5.62 11.23 -9.79
N LYS A 189 -4.63 11.16 -8.91
CA LYS A 189 -3.57 12.18 -8.80
C LYS A 189 -2.76 12.29 -10.09
N ALA A 190 -2.37 11.15 -10.67
CA ALA A 190 -1.66 11.10 -11.95
C ALA A 190 -2.50 11.69 -13.08
N HIS A 191 -3.80 11.40 -13.14
CA HIS A 191 -4.70 11.97 -14.14
C HIS A 191 -4.80 13.50 -14.02
N VAL A 192 -4.94 14.03 -12.80
CA VAL A 192 -4.99 15.48 -12.57
C VAL A 192 -3.66 16.15 -12.98
N SER A 193 -2.52 15.55 -12.67
CA SER A 193 -1.21 16.07 -13.10
C SER A 193 -1.07 16.07 -14.63
N LEU A 194 -1.49 14.99 -15.30
CA LEU A 194 -1.47 14.89 -16.75
C LEU A 194 -2.32 15.98 -17.41
N LEU A 195 -3.53 16.23 -16.91
CA LEU A 195 -4.39 17.29 -17.45
C LEU A 195 -3.76 18.68 -17.32
N LYS A 196 -3.06 18.95 -16.21
CA LYS A 196 -2.32 20.22 -16.04
C LYS A 196 -1.15 20.35 -17.01
N GLU A 197 -0.40 19.27 -17.21
CA GLU A 197 0.71 19.27 -18.19
C GLU A 197 0.20 19.47 -19.62
N LEU A 198 -0.92 18.84 -19.98
CA LEU A 198 -1.57 19.03 -21.28
C LEU A 198 -2.00 20.49 -21.49
N ASP A 199 -2.61 21.12 -20.49
CA ASP A 199 -3.02 22.54 -20.55
C ASP A 199 -1.82 23.48 -20.76
N ILE A 200 -0.73 23.25 -20.03
CA ILE A 200 0.53 23.99 -20.21
C ILE A 200 1.09 23.80 -21.62
N MET A 201 1.12 22.57 -22.12
CA MET A 201 1.62 22.29 -23.47
C MET A 201 0.74 22.92 -24.55
N GLN A 202 -0.58 22.90 -24.38
CA GLN A 202 -1.52 23.55 -25.31
C GLN A 202 -1.30 25.07 -25.35
N SER A 203 -1.15 25.71 -24.19
CA SER A 203 -0.85 27.14 -24.09
C SER A 203 0.48 27.49 -24.79
N ASN A 204 1.51 26.67 -24.59
CA ASN A 204 2.80 26.85 -25.28
C ASN A 204 2.69 26.70 -26.80
N VAL A 205 1.94 25.70 -27.28
CA VAL A 205 1.70 25.51 -28.72
C VAL A 205 1.01 26.74 -29.31
N GLN A 206 -0.03 27.24 -28.65
CA GLN A 206 -0.75 28.44 -29.11
C GLN A 206 0.18 29.66 -29.19
N SER A 207 1.01 29.89 -28.17
CA SER A 207 1.97 31.00 -28.17
C SER A 207 2.99 30.89 -29.32
N LEU A 208 3.46 29.68 -29.65
CA LEU A 208 4.37 29.45 -30.77
C LEU A 208 3.68 29.64 -32.13
N GLU A 209 2.41 29.25 -32.25
CA GLU A 209 1.62 29.48 -33.46
C GLU A 209 1.40 30.98 -33.74
N GLU A 210 1.18 31.77 -32.69
CA GLU A 210 1.12 33.23 -32.76
C GLU A 210 2.47 33.81 -33.24
N GLU A 211 3.58 33.38 -32.65
CA GLU A 211 4.94 33.83 -33.06
C GLU A 211 5.27 33.46 -34.52
N ILE A 212 4.92 32.24 -34.95
CA ILE A 212 5.10 31.81 -36.35
C ILE A 212 4.26 32.68 -37.29
N THR A 213 3.03 33.04 -36.88
CA THR A 213 2.15 33.89 -37.68
C THR A 213 2.74 35.30 -37.84
N ASP A 214 3.28 35.87 -36.76
CA ASP A 214 3.97 37.16 -36.78
C ASP A 214 5.22 37.13 -37.66
N LEU A 215 6.06 36.10 -37.51
CA LEU A 215 7.26 35.93 -38.35
C LEU A 215 6.90 35.79 -39.84
N ARG A 216 5.83 35.06 -40.17
CA ARG A 216 5.33 34.95 -41.55
C ARG A 216 4.83 36.28 -42.09
N SER A 217 4.11 37.06 -41.28
CA SER A 217 3.65 38.40 -41.64
C SER A 217 4.85 39.34 -41.90
N ASN A 218 5.86 39.29 -41.04
CA ASN A 218 7.10 40.06 -41.20
C ASN A 218 7.86 39.68 -42.47
N LEU A 219 7.97 38.38 -42.77
CA LEU A 219 8.61 37.89 -43.98
C LEU A 219 7.91 38.38 -45.26
N LEU A 220 6.57 38.34 -45.30
CA LEU A 220 5.80 38.86 -46.43
C LEU A 220 5.97 40.37 -46.62
N ASN A 221 6.18 41.09 -45.52
CA ASN A 221 6.41 42.53 -45.53
C ASN A 221 7.87 42.93 -45.82
N LEU A 222 8.79 41.98 -45.88
CA LEU A 222 10.21 42.23 -46.11
C LEU A 222 10.48 42.34 -47.61
N THR A 223 10.30 43.54 -48.18
CA THR A 223 10.69 43.82 -49.57
C THR A 223 12.04 44.54 -49.64
N PRO A 224 12.81 44.35 -50.72
CA PRO A 224 14.04 45.12 -50.94
C PRO A 224 13.81 46.63 -50.87
N GLU A 225 12.69 47.14 -51.37
CA GLU A 225 12.41 48.59 -51.31
C GLU A 225 12.19 49.08 -49.88
N LYS A 226 11.46 48.33 -49.04
CA LYS A 226 11.28 48.70 -47.63
C LYS A 226 12.59 48.66 -46.86
N TYR A 227 13.43 47.64 -47.12
CA TYR A 227 14.73 47.52 -46.49
C TYR A 227 15.66 48.66 -46.90
N LEU A 228 15.70 48.98 -48.21
CA LEU A 228 16.45 50.11 -48.75
C LEU A 228 15.91 51.45 -48.22
N ASN A 229 14.60 51.60 -48.04
CA ASN A 229 14.01 52.82 -47.48
C ASN A 229 14.41 53.05 -46.01
N VAL A 230 14.50 51.99 -45.19
CA VAL A 230 15.01 52.11 -43.81
C VAL A 230 16.48 52.53 -43.82
N MET A 231 17.30 51.87 -44.65
CA MET A 231 18.69 52.28 -44.88
C MET A 231 18.79 53.74 -45.34
N HIS A 232 18.00 54.16 -46.33
CA HIS A 232 18.00 55.53 -46.82
C HIS A 232 17.56 56.53 -45.76
N SER A 233 16.58 56.18 -44.92
CA SER A 233 16.13 57.00 -43.79
C SER A 233 17.27 57.21 -42.78
N ASP A 234 17.96 56.13 -42.38
CA ASP A 234 19.06 56.22 -41.41
C ASP A 234 20.20 57.13 -41.93
N TYR A 235 20.54 57.01 -43.21
CA TYR A 235 21.56 57.86 -43.83
C TYR A 235 21.06 59.30 -44.07
N SER A 236 19.79 59.49 -44.41
CA SER A 236 19.19 60.83 -44.53
C SER A 236 19.19 61.56 -43.18
N ASP A 237 18.82 60.89 -42.09
CA ASP A 237 18.82 61.48 -40.75
C ASP A 237 20.22 61.90 -40.31
N LEU A 238 21.26 61.19 -40.74
CA LEU A 238 22.66 61.44 -40.38
C LEU A 238 23.39 62.42 -41.29
N PHE A 239 23.07 62.41 -42.60
CA PHE A 239 23.86 63.11 -43.63
C PHE A 239 23.02 64.04 -44.53
N GLY A 240 21.71 64.09 -44.34
CA GLY A 240 20.75 64.86 -45.12
C GLY A 240 20.29 64.17 -46.41
N ASP A 241 19.10 64.52 -46.89
CA ASP A 241 18.49 63.92 -48.09
C ASP A 241 19.35 64.07 -49.35
N GLU A 242 20.08 65.18 -49.48
CA GLU A 242 20.97 65.45 -50.63
C GLU A 242 22.06 64.39 -50.80
N PHE A 243 22.54 63.80 -49.70
CA PHE A 243 23.53 62.73 -49.71
C PHE A 243 22.98 61.45 -50.37
N ILE A 244 21.72 61.10 -50.06
CA ILE A 244 21.06 59.92 -50.62
C ILE A 244 20.83 60.10 -52.12
N GLU A 245 20.32 61.25 -52.54
CA GLU A 245 20.05 61.55 -53.95
C GLU A 245 21.31 61.42 -54.81
N GLN A 246 22.45 61.93 -54.31
CA GLN A 246 23.72 61.82 -55.00
C GLN A 246 24.21 60.36 -55.10
N ALA A 247 24.13 59.60 -54.00
CA ALA A 247 24.57 58.20 -53.96
C ALA A 247 23.71 57.27 -54.85
N VAL A 248 22.40 57.50 -54.92
CA VAL A 248 21.48 56.78 -55.82
C VAL A 248 21.77 57.13 -57.28
N HIS A 249 22.06 58.40 -57.59
CA HIS A 249 22.41 58.83 -58.94
C HIS A 249 23.72 58.18 -59.43
N GLU A 250 24.76 58.14 -58.59
CA GLU A 250 26.06 57.55 -58.92
C GLU A 250 26.01 56.02 -59.13
N SER A 251 25.11 55.32 -58.43
CA SER A 251 24.93 53.87 -58.55
C SER A 251 24.10 53.44 -59.76
N THR A 252 23.25 54.33 -60.32
CA THR A 252 22.39 54.04 -61.48
C THR A 252 23.07 54.35 -62.83
N VAL A 253 24.16 55.12 -62.81
CA VAL A 253 24.89 55.58 -64.02
C VAL A 253 26.09 54.67 -64.37
N ARG A 254 26.34 53.60 -63.59
CA ARG A 254 27.33 52.54 -63.88
C ARG A 254 26.66 51.29 -64.45
#